data_AF-A0AB35NGD7-F1
#
_entry.id   AF-A0AB35NGD7-F1
#
_cell.length_a   1.000
_cell.length_b   1.000
_cell.length_c   1.000
_cell.angle_alpha   90.00
_cell.angle_beta   90.00
_cell.angle_gamma   90.00
#
_symmetry.space_group_name_H-M   'P 1'
#
loop_
_entity.id
_entity.type
_entity.pdbx_description
1 polymer ?
#
loop_
_entity_poly.entity_id
_entity_poly.type
_entity_poly.pdbx_seq_one_letter_code
_entity_poly.pdbx_strand_id
1 'polypeptide(L)'
;MYRHRGSQQQTEREDLDRWLVSYADYMTLMFALFVVLYALSLVKNEEFSVLTDSITKVFDKTVKDQTAATGETLLPLSNKQSDFPLYGTSLEPAQGPELVADSATLSDVRKRFLGSALQSIEQELTQALSNLIEQGVAKLRQDEDWLVIELNSGLLFASGSATATESARTLLKEIGKIINPINNFLRVRGYTDNIPIRNEVFSSNWELSVARATSVLRLLEESGTPSHRMAIEGFGQYYPSADNSTASGRAENRKVVIAISRYGYRPEQLSPEADAALEQQLRQVTQEDGSIQVIALPGGGIRITTRQENPDAVPQGQDPK
;
A
#
# COMPACT_ATOMS: atom_id res chain seq x y z
N MET A 1 79.25 -5.29 -59.21
CA MET A 1 78.57 -4.50 -58.18
C MET A 1 77.45 -5.35 -57.58
N TYR A 2 77.70 -6.02 -56.46
CA TYR A 2 76.68 -6.76 -55.72
C TYR A 2 76.08 -5.85 -54.66
N ARG A 3 74.77 -5.59 -54.73
CA ARG A 3 74.04 -4.79 -53.73
C ARG A 3 73.14 -5.74 -52.93
N HIS A 4 73.44 -5.88 -51.65
CA HIS A 4 72.67 -6.67 -50.69
C HIS A 4 71.22 -6.20 -50.61
N ARG A 5 70.28 -7.15 -50.66
CA ARG A 5 68.86 -6.97 -50.36
C ARG A 5 68.55 -7.88 -49.17
N GLY A 6 68.53 -7.30 -47.96
CA GLY A 6 68.38 -8.08 -46.73
C GLY A 6 68.13 -7.20 -45.49
N SER A 7 67.25 -6.20 -45.59
CA SER A 7 66.96 -5.27 -44.49
C SER A 7 65.47 -4.86 -44.39
N GLN A 8 64.54 -5.62 -45.00
CA GLN A 8 63.11 -5.29 -44.92
C GLN A 8 62.30 -6.22 -43.99
N GLN A 9 62.79 -7.42 -43.65
CA GLN A 9 62.04 -8.36 -42.79
C GLN A 9 62.27 -8.17 -41.28
N GLN A 10 63.32 -7.47 -40.85
CA GLN A 10 63.57 -7.21 -39.42
C GLN A 10 62.73 -6.06 -38.87
N THR A 11 62.46 -5.03 -39.68
CA THR A 11 61.69 -3.84 -39.26
C THR A 11 60.21 -4.17 -39.03
N GLU A 12 59.60 -5.06 -39.83
CA GLU A 12 58.20 -5.49 -39.62
C GLU A 12 58.00 -6.29 -38.32
N ARG A 13 59.01 -7.02 -37.84
CA ARG A 13 58.91 -7.77 -36.58
C ARG A 13 58.99 -6.85 -35.35
N GLU A 14 59.81 -5.80 -35.39
CA GLU A 14 59.91 -4.83 -34.30
C GLU A 14 58.62 -4.01 -34.10
N ASP A 15 57.88 -3.70 -35.18
CA ASP A 15 56.58 -3.04 -35.09
C ASP A 15 55.49 -3.96 -34.50
N LEU A 16 55.55 -5.27 -34.80
CA LEU A 16 54.67 -6.30 -34.23
C LEU A 16 54.98 -6.61 -32.76
N ASP A 17 56.16 -6.27 -32.24
CA ASP A 17 56.47 -6.43 -30.81
C ASP A 17 55.92 -5.25 -29.99
N ARG A 18 55.77 -4.07 -30.60
CA ARG A 18 55.37 -2.84 -29.89
C ARG A 18 53.89 -2.78 -29.53
N TRP A 19 52.99 -3.31 -30.38
CA TRP A 19 51.56 -3.40 -30.08
C TRP A 19 51.25 -4.44 -28.98
N LEU A 20 52.13 -5.44 -28.82
CA LEU A 20 51.94 -6.60 -27.96
C LEU A 20 52.19 -6.20 -26.52
N VAL A 21 53.11 -5.25 -26.29
CA VAL A 21 53.37 -4.65 -24.99
C VAL A 21 52.16 -3.87 -24.48
N SER A 22 51.53 -3.04 -25.31
CA SER A 22 50.31 -2.31 -24.93
C SER A 22 49.10 -3.24 -24.71
N TYR A 23 49.00 -4.30 -25.50
CA TYR A 23 47.97 -5.33 -25.32
C TYR A 23 48.19 -6.12 -24.02
N ALA A 24 49.43 -6.50 -23.73
CA ALA A 24 49.79 -7.17 -22.48
C ALA A 24 49.49 -6.28 -21.27
N ASP A 25 49.79 -4.98 -21.33
CA ASP A 25 49.46 -4.02 -20.28
C ASP A 25 47.94 -3.94 -20.04
N TYR A 26 47.14 -3.80 -21.10
CA TYR A 26 45.67 -3.81 -21.00
C TYR A 26 45.11 -5.10 -20.39
N MET A 27 45.65 -6.27 -20.76
CA MET A 27 45.24 -7.55 -20.20
C MET A 27 45.56 -7.64 -18.71
N THR A 28 46.69 -7.11 -18.26
CA THR A 28 47.03 -7.06 -16.84
C THR A 28 46.19 -6.05 -16.05
N LEU A 29 45.84 -4.90 -16.64
CA LEU A 29 44.92 -3.93 -16.03
C LEU A 29 43.50 -4.51 -15.88
N MET A 30 43.00 -5.21 -16.90
CA MET A 30 41.73 -5.94 -16.82
C MET A 30 41.77 -7.02 -15.74
N PHE A 31 42.83 -7.82 -15.68
CA PHE A 31 42.98 -8.85 -14.66
C PHE A 31 42.99 -8.27 -13.25
N ALA A 32 43.76 -7.20 -13.00
CA ALA A 32 43.79 -6.52 -11.72
C ALA A 32 42.42 -5.95 -11.32
N LEU A 33 41.70 -5.33 -12.26
CA LEU A 33 40.32 -4.85 -12.04
C LEU A 33 39.38 -6.01 -11.66
N PHE A 34 39.44 -7.13 -12.38
CA PHE A 34 38.60 -8.30 -12.11
C PHE A 34 38.89 -8.92 -10.74
N VAL A 35 40.16 -9.00 -10.33
CA VAL A 35 40.52 -9.49 -8.99
C VAL A 35 39.97 -8.57 -7.89
N VAL A 36 40.02 -7.25 -8.08
CA VAL A 36 39.44 -6.28 -7.13
C VAL A 36 37.92 -6.40 -7.07
N LEU A 37 37.23 -6.49 -8.21
CA LEU A 37 35.78 -6.69 -8.26
C LEU A 37 35.37 -8.03 -7.66
N TYR A 38 36.15 -9.09 -7.88
CA TYR A 38 35.94 -10.40 -7.28
C TYR A 38 36.13 -10.37 -5.76
N ALA A 39 37.14 -9.65 -5.26
CA ALA A 39 37.34 -9.46 -3.83
C ALA A 39 36.17 -8.69 -3.17
N LEU A 40 35.64 -7.65 -3.83
CA LEU A 40 34.44 -6.94 -3.35
C LEU A 40 33.19 -7.83 -3.41
N SER A 41 33.09 -8.72 -4.40
CA SER A 41 31.98 -9.67 -4.51
C SER A 41 32.02 -10.78 -3.46
N LEU A 42 33.19 -11.15 -2.94
CA LEU A 42 33.32 -12.14 -1.87
C LEU A 42 32.90 -11.58 -0.49
N VAL A 43 32.80 -10.26 -0.34
CA VAL A 43 32.64 -9.59 0.97
C VAL A 43 31.18 -9.34 1.37
N LYS A 44 30.20 -10.03 0.78
CA LYS A 44 28.82 -9.96 1.31
C LYS A 44 28.20 -11.33 1.41
N ASN A 45 28.00 -11.77 2.65
CA ASN A 45 26.76 -12.40 3.15
C ASN A 45 26.78 -12.69 4.67
N GLU A 46 27.89 -12.51 5.39
CA GLU A 46 27.96 -12.87 6.82
C GLU A 46 27.67 -11.71 7.80
N GLU A 47 28.00 -10.45 7.46
CA GLU A 47 27.81 -9.32 8.39
C GLU A 47 26.34 -8.92 8.64
N PHE A 48 25.43 -9.22 7.70
CA PHE A 48 24.01 -8.88 7.87
C PHE A 48 23.27 -9.82 8.83
N SER A 49 23.76 -11.06 9.04
CA SER A 49 23.19 -11.99 10.02
C SER A 49 23.46 -11.50 11.43
N VAL A 50 24.70 -11.08 11.73
CA VAL A 50 25.09 -10.63 13.08
C VAL A 50 24.35 -9.36 13.49
N LEU A 51 24.13 -8.45 12.54
CA LEU A 51 23.33 -7.24 12.78
C LEU A 51 21.87 -7.58 13.09
N THR A 52 21.28 -8.53 12.36
CA THR A 52 19.90 -8.96 12.58
C THR A 52 19.76 -9.70 13.91
N ASP A 53 20.72 -10.56 14.26
CA ASP A 53 20.76 -11.28 15.54
C ASP A 53 20.96 -10.33 16.74
N SER A 54 21.75 -9.26 16.59
CA SER A 54 21.91 -8.27 17.65
C SER A 54 20.65 -7.42 17.84
N ILE A 55 19.95 -7.05 16.77
CA ILE A 55 18.70 -6.30 16.84
C ILE A 55 17.59 -7.17 17.44
N THR A 56 17.42 -8.41 16.98
CA THR A 56 16.43 -9.33 17.55
C THR A 56 16.72 -9.64 19.01
N LYS A 57 17.98 -9.82 19.42
CA LYS A 57 18.34 -10.09 20.82
C LYS A 57 18.10 -8.89 21.74
N VAL A 58 18.18 -7.66 21.23
CA VAL A 58 17.78 -6.45 21.96
C VAL A 58 16.26 -6.39 22.10
N PHE A 59 15.50 -6.72 21.05
CA PHE A 59 14.03 -6.80 21.11
C PHE A 59 13.51 -7.93 21.99
N ASP A 60 14.17 -9.09 21.99
CA ASP A 60 13.78 -10.26 22.77
C ASP A 60 14.12 -10.09 24.27
N LYS A 61 15.15 -9.29 24.57
CA LYS A 61 15.50 -8.91 25.95
C LYS A 61 14.59 -7.79 26.49
N THR A 62 14.10 -6.88 25.65
CA THR A 62 13.16 -5.83 26.08
C THR A 62 11.73 -6.34 26.29
N VAL A 63 11.34 -7.46 25.68
CA VAL A 63 10.02 -8.09 25.95
C VAL A 63 10.03 -8.85 27.28
N LYS A 64 11.17 -9.34 27.75
CA LYS A 64 11.29 -10.14 28.99
C LYS A 64 11.42 -9.33 30.28
N ASP A 65 11.72 -8.03 30.20
CA ASP A 65 11.90 -7.14 31.36
C ASP A 65 10.75 -6.12 31.54
N GLN A 66 9.67 -6.22 30.76
CA GLN A 66 8.50 -5.33 30.89
C GLN A 66 7.40 -5.87 31.81
N THR A 67 7.73 -6.76 32.75
CA THR A 67 6.92 -6.95 33.96
C THR A 67 7.47 -6.12 35.12
N ALA A 68 7.60 -4.81 34.92
CA ALA A 68 7.44 -3.80 35.97
C ALA A 68 7.74 -2.40 35.43
N ALA A 69 6.74 -1.53 35.56
CA ALA A 69 6.84 -0.09 35.69
C ALA A 69 7.30 0.75 34.48
N THR A 70 6.48 1.77 34.23
CA THR A 70 6.80 3.08 33.64
C THR A 70 7.14 3.12 32.16
N GLY A 71 6.21 3.69 31.39
CA GLY A 71 6.45 4.12 30.02
C GLY A 71 7.54 5.18 29.96
N GLU A 72 8.72 4.77 29.50
CA GLU A 72 9.77 5.67 29.04
C GLU A 72 9.98 5.46 27.53
N THR A 73 9.38 6.39 26.79
CA THR A 73 9.93 7.11 25.64
C THR A 73 11.25 6.56 25.06
N LEU A 74 11.17 6.12 23.80
CA LEU A 74 12.25 5.58 22.97
C LEU A 74 13.25 6.62 22.44
N LEU A 75 13.56 7.70 23.17
CA LEU A 75 14.52 8.72 22.74
C LEU A 75 15.39 9.15 23.94
N PRO A 76 16.74 9.23 23.80
CA PRO A 76 17.60 9.75 24.85
C PRO A 76 17.51 11.27 24.88
N LEU A 77 16.37 11.80 25.32
CA LEU A 77 16.30 13.18 25.77
C LEU A 77 16.77 13.19 27.22
N SER A 78 17.99 13.71 27.40
CA SER A 78 18.61 14.02 28.69
C SER A 78 17.65 14.87 29.53
N ASN A 79 16.80 14.23 30.32
CA ASN A 79 15.93 14.91 31.27
C ASN A 79 16.49 14.67 32.67
N LYS A 80 17.09 15.73 33.21
CA LYS A 80 17.58 15.80 34.59
C LYS A 80 16.36 15.62 35.50
N GLN A 81 16.22 14.46 36.14
CA GLN A 81 15.14 14.16 37.08
C GLN A 81 15.03 15.27 38.13
N SER A 82 13.85 15.88 38.22
CA SER A 82 13.50 16.82 39.29
C SER A 82 13.09 16.05 40.54
N ASP A 83 13.72 16.36 41.68
CA ASP A 83 13.56 15.70 43.01
C ASP A 83 12.21 15.93 43.71
N PHE A 84 11.09 16.11 42.99
CA PHE A 84 9.78 16.27 43.63
C PHE A 84 9.02 14.95 43.69
N PRO A 85 8.72 14.40 44.88
CA PRO A 85 7.89 13.22 45.01
C PRO A 85 6.43 13.57 44.71
N LEU A 86 5.92 13.09 43.58
CA LEU A 86 4.50 13.10 43.24
C LEU A 86 3.75 12.14 44.18
N TYR A 87 3.03 12.70 45.16
CA TYR A 87 2.07 11.94 45.97
C TYR A 87 0.82 11.64 45.14
N GLY A 88 0.52 10.35 44.94
CA GLY A 88 -0.76 9.93 44.37
C GLY A 88 -0.71 8.65 43.55
N THR A 89 -0.34 7.52 44.14
CA THR A 89 -0.55 6.19 43.53
C THR A 89 -1.48 5.38 44.43
N SER A 90 -2.79 5.54 44.22
CA SER A 90 -3.80 4.63 44.76
C SER A 90 -4.82 4.35 43.67
N LEU A 91 -4.39 3.59 42.67
CA LEU A 91 -5.25 2.67 41.94
C LEU A 91 -4.44 1.39 41.83
N GLU A 92 -4.86 0.35 42.54
CA GLU A 92 -4.32 -0.98 42.30
C GLU A 92 -4.40 -1.27 40.80
N PRO A 93 -3.36 -1.85 40.19
CA PRO A 93 -3.44 -2.28 38.81
C PRO A 93 -4.54 -3.33 38.77
N ALA A 94 -5.70 -2.98 38.21
CA ALA A 94 -6.72 -3.97 37.90
C ALA A 94 -6.03 -5.04 37.04
N GLN A 95 -5.90 -6.24 37.59
CA GLN A 95 -5.43 -7.40 36.84
C GLN A 95 -6.47 -7.63 35.75
N GLY A 96 -6.17 -7.14 34.55
CA GLY A 96 -6.92 -7.50 33.36
C GLY A 96 -6.87 -9.02 33.18
N PRO A 97 -7.85 -9.63 32.49
CA PRO A 97 -7.88 -11.07 32.31
C PRO A 97 -6.57 -11.55 31.67
N GLU A 98 -6.00 -12.60 32.26
CA GLU A 98 -4.79 -13.26 31.77
C GLU A 98 -5.06 -13.75 30.33
N LEU A 99 -4.21 -13.33 29.38
CA LEU A 99 -4.36 -13.73 27.98
C LEU A 99 -4.16 -15.25 27.89
N VAL A 100 -5.27 -15.99 27.74
CA VAL A 100 -5.24 -17.43 27.49
C VAL A 100 -4.43 -17.68 26.22
N ALA A 101 -3.39 -18.51 26.30
CA ALA A 101 -2.38 -18.73 25.26
C ALA A 101 -2.92 -19.14 23.86
N ASP A 102 -4.22 -19.46 23.76
CA ASP A 102 -4.89 -19.86 22.53
C ASP A 102 -5.43 -18.68 21.70
N SER A 103 -5.52 -17.46 22.26
CA SER A 103 -5.92 -16.26 21.51
C SER A 103 -4.78 -15.64 20.69
N ALA A 104 -3.58 -16.25 20.69
CA ALA A 104 -2.46 -15.86 19.84
C ALA A 104 -2.70 -16.17 18.35
N THR A 105 -3.75 -16.93 18.03
CA THR A 105 -4.18 -17.20 16.66
C THR A 105 -5.16 -16.14 16.14
N LEU A 106 -4.77 -14.86 16.18
CA LEU A 106 -5.26 -13.87 15.20
C LEU A 106 -4.67 -14.17 13.79
N SER A 107 -4.61 -15.46 13.42
CA SER A 107 -3.82 -15.99 12.32
C SER A 107 -4.53 -16.01 10.98
N ASP A 108 -5.75 -15.47 10.88
CA ASP A 108 -6.49 -15.46 9.61
C ASP A 108 -6.62 -14.09 8.94
N VAL A 109 -6.07 -13.01 9.53
CA VAL A 109 -6.12 -11.63 9.00
C VAL A 109 -5.39 -11.44 7.66
N ARG A 110 -4.72 -12.48 7.12
CA ARG A 110 -3.86 -12.32 5.94
C ARG A 110 -4.00 -13.41 4.87
N LYS A 111 -5.16 -14.04 4.73
CA LYS A 111 -5.48 -14.82 3.51
C LYS A 111 -5.78 -13.84 2.36
N ARG A 112 -4.73 -13.29 1.74
CA ARG A 112 -4.84 -12.46 0.53
C ARG A 112 -5.42 -13.33 -0.59
N PHE A 113 -6.73 -13.24 -0.80
CA PHE A 113 -7.43 -13.99 -1.83
C PHE A 113 -7.09 -13.41 -3.20
N LEU A 114 -6.71 -14.26 -4.16
CA LEU A 114 -6.50 -13.83 -5.54
C LEU A 114 -7.87 -13.55 -6.16
N GLY A 115 -8.02 -12.38 -6.78
CA GLY A 115 -9.24 -11.98 -7.48
C GLY A 115 -9.36 -12.69 -8.83
N SER A 116 -10.19 -12.14 -9.72
CA SER A 116 -10.23 -12.60 -11.11
C SER A 116 -8.91 -12.32 -11.83
N ALA A 117 -8.67 -13.09 -12.90
CA ALA A 117 -7.43 -13.00 -13.67
C ALA A 117 -7.32 -11.63 -14.36
N LEU A 118 -6.27 -10.87 -14.04
CA LEU A 118 -6.04 -9.54 -14.63
C LEU A 118 -5.91 -9.58 -16.16
N GLN A 119 -5.37 -10.68 -16.69
CA GLN A 119 -5.13 -10.83 -18.13
C GLN A 119 -6.40 -10.81 -18.98
N SER A 120 -7.49 -11.46 -18.53
CA SER A 120 -8.74 -11.44 -19.29
C SER A 120 -9.41 -10.07 -19.22
N ILE A 121 -9.31 -9.40 -18.07
CA ILE A 121 -9.81 -8.04 -17.87
C ILE A 121 -9.05 -7.06 -18.77
N GLU A 122 -7.73 -7.21 -18.87
CA GLU A 122 -6.89 -6.39 -19.76
C GLU A 122 -7.35 -6.50 -21.21
N GLN A 123 -7.63 -7.72 -21.68
CA GLN A 123 -8.11 -7.97 -23.05
C GLN A 123 -9.46 -7.31 -23.31
N GLU A 124 -10.42 -7.48 -22.39
CA GLU A 124 -11.75 -6.88 -22.49
C GLU A 124 -11.68 -5.34 -22.48
N LEU A 125 -10.87 -4.76 -21.58
CA LEU A 125 -10.66 -3.32 -21.51
C LEU A 125 -9.96 -2.79 -22.76
N THR A 126 -8.98 -3.50 -23.30
CA THR A 126 -8.28 -3.12 -24.52
C THR A 126 -9.25 -3.07 -25.71
N GLN A 127 -10.16 -4.05 -25.80
CA GLN A 127 -11.17 -4.07 -26.85
C GLN A 127 -12.17 -2.92 -26.70
N ALA A 128 -12.69 -2.70 -25.50
CA ALA A 128 -13.67 -1.66 -25.21
C ALA A 128 -13.10 -0.24 -25.35
N LEU A 129 -11.83 -0.05 -25.02
CA LEU A 129 -11.15 1.26 -25.03
C LEU A 129 -10.25 1.48 -26.26
N SER A 130 -10.26 0.57 -27.24
CA SER A 130 -9.42 0.62 -28.45
C SER A 130 -9.39 2.01 -29.11
N ASN A 131 -10.55 2.58 -29.42
CA ASN A 131 -10.67 3.91 -30.02
C ASN A 131 -10.01 5.03 -29.18
N LEU A 132 -10.10 4.93 -27.85
CA LEU A 132 -9.57 5.93 -26.91
C LEU A 132 -8.06 5.79 -26.73
N ILE A 133 -7.56 4.55 -26.79
CA ILE A 133 -6.13 4.24 -26.76
C ILE A 133 -5.47 4.74 -28.04
N GLU A 134 -6.09 4.54 -29.20
CA GLU A 134 -5.61 5.05 -30.50
C GLU A 134 -5.55 6.59 -30.53
N GLN A 135 -6.52 7.26 -29.90
CA GLN A 135 -6.52 8.72 -29.75
C GLN A 135 -5.52 9.23 -28.71
N GLY A 136 -4.86 8.33 -27.95
CA GLY A 136 -3.89 8.67 -26.92
C GLY A 136 -4.49 9.29 -25.65
N VAL A 137 -5.81 9.22 -25.47
CA VAL A 137 -6.52 9.79 -24.30
C VAL A 137 -6.67 8.79 -23.15
N ALA A 138 -6.52 7.50 -23.43
CA ALA A 138 -6.46 6.42 -22.45
C ALA A 138 -5.19 5.58 -22.64
N LYS A 139 -4.63 5.06 -21.54
CA LYS A 139 -3.51 4.10 -21.57
C LYS A 139 -3.82 2.96 -20.60
N LEU A 140 -3.51 1.74 -21.02
CA LEU A 140 -3.63 0.55 -20.18
C LEU A 140 -2.22 0.03 -19.88
N ARG A 141 -1.93 -0.26 -18.60
CA ARG A 141 -0.67 -0.85 -18.16
C ARG A 141 -0.96 -1.95 -17.15
N GLN A 142 -0.28 -3.08 -17.28
CA GLN A 142 -0.38 -4.18 -16.33
C GLN A 142 0.97 -4.36 -15.62
N ASP A 143 0.94 -4.28 -14.30
CA ASP A 143 2.03 -4.64 -13.39
C ASP A 143 1.69 -5.97 -12.69
N GLU A 144 2.61 -6.54 -11.91
CA GLU A 144 2.40 -7.84 -11.22
C GLU A 144 1.19 -7.83 -10.26
N ASP A 145 0.96 -6.69 -9.60
CA ASP A 145 -0.08 -6.55 -8.58
C ASP A 145 -1.28 -5.71 -9.02
N TRP A 146 -1.16 -4.97 -10.12
CA TRP A 146 -2.14 -3.96 -10.52
C TRP A 146 -2.35 -3.92 -12.03
N LEU A 147 -3.61 -3.91 -12.46
CA LEU A 147 -4.01 -3.46 -13.80
C LEU A 147 -4.45 -2.00 -13.71
N VAL A 148 -3.75 -1.14 -14.45
CA VAL A 148 -3.81 0.31 -14.32
C VAL A 148 -4.39 0.93 -15.59
N ILE A 149 -5.57 1.54 -15.45
CA ILE A 149 -6.23 2.29 -16.52
C ILE A 149 -5.97 3.78 -16.28
N GLU A 150 -5.18 4.41 -17.13
CA GLU A 150 -4.93 5.85 -17.08
C GLU A 150 -5.84 6.59 -18.04
N LEU A 151 -6.57 7.57 -17.53
CA LEU A 151 -7.50 8.40 -18.28
C LEU A 151 -7.11 9.87 -18.18
N ASN A 152 -7.03 10.57 -19.30
CA ASN A 152 -6.74 12.00 -19.29
C ASN A 152 -7.87 12.78 -18.60
N SER A 153 -7.53 13.68 -17.67
CA SER A 153 -8.52 14.48 -16.96
C SER A 153 -9.31 15.42 -17.88
N GLY A 154 -8.72 15.88 -19.00
CA GLY A 154 -9.40 16.76 -19.94
C GLY A 154 -10.56 16.10 -20.70
N LEU A 155 -10.54 14.76 -20.79
CA LEU A 155 -11.68 13.99 -21.31
C LEU A 155 -12.80 13.87 -20.26
N LEU A 156 -12.39 13.71 -19.00
CA LEU A 156 -13.29 13.40 -17.89
C LEU A 156 -13.95 14.64 -17.29
N PHE A 157 -13.24 15.77 -17.26
CA PHE A 157 -13.61 16.96 -16.51
C PHE A 157 -13.30 18.23 -17.29
N ALA A 158 -14.09 19.28 -17.04
CA ALA A 158 -13.71 20.63 -17.44
C ALA A 158 -12.48 21.13 -16.67
N SER A 159 -11.79 22.13 -17.22
CA SER A 159 -10.63 22.75 -16.57
C SER A 159 -10.99 23.29 -15.19
N GLY A 160 -10.18 22.98 -14.18
CA GLY A 160 -10.39 23.40 -12.79
C GLY A 160 -11.63 22.85 -12.08
N SER A 161 -12.35 21.90 -12.69
CA SER A 161 -13.55 21.27 -12.13
C SER A 161 -13.32 19.80 -11.79
N ALA A 162 -14.14 19.29 -10.85
CA ALA A 162 -14.30 17.88 -10.54
C ALA A 162 -15.66 17.33 -11.04
N THR A 163 -16.46 18.14 -11.72
CA THR A 163 -17.73 17.70 -12.31
C THR A 163 -17.46 16.95 -13.61
N ALA A 164 -17.86 15.68 -13.65
CA ALA A 164 -17.65 14.83 -14.81
C ALA A 164 -18.52 15.26 -16.00
N THR A 165 -17.98 15.16 -17.21
CA THR A 165 -18.70 15.42 -18.47
C THR A 165 -19.63 14.26 -18.84
N GLU A 166 -20.58 14.47 -19.74
CA GLU A 166 -21.50 13.41 -20.19
C GLU A 166 -20.77 12.29 -20.95
N SER A 167 -19.74 12.65 -21.72
CA SER A 167 -18.84 11.68 -22.36
C SER A 167 -18.11 10.84 -21.32
N ALA A 168 -17.67 11.44 -20.21
CA ALA A 168 -17.05 10.72 -19.10
C ALA A 168 -18.00 9.73 -18.44
N ARG A 169 -19.27 10.10 -18.23
CA ARG A 169 -20.31 9.22 -17.68
C ARG A 169 -20.52 7.99 -18.57
N THR A 170 -20.62 8.21 -19.88
CA THR A 170 -20.78 7.11 -20.86
C THR A 170 -19.56 6.18 -20.85
N LEU A 171 -18.35 6.74 -20.84
CA LEU A 171 -17.10 5.98 -20.77
C LEU A 171 -17.00 5.14 -19.50
N LEU A 172 -17.22 5.76 -18.33
CA LEU A 172 -17.12 5.08 -17.05
C LEU A 172 -18.19 4.01 -16.87
N LYS A 173 -19.35 4.18 -17.52
CA LYS A 173 -20.38 3.14 -17.58
C LYS A 173 -19.94 1.91 -18.37
N GLU A 174 -19.25 2.08 -19.50
CA GLU A 174 -18.69 0.94 -20.25
C GLU A 174 -17.59 0.24 -19.46
N ILE A 175 -16.71 0.99 -18.79
CA ILE A 175 -15.70 0.45 -17.89
C ILE A 175 -16.37 -0.32 -16.73
N GLY A 176 -17.44 0.23 -16.15
CA GLY A 176 -18.21 -0.38 -15.08
C GLY A 176 -18.78 -1.75 -15.46
N LYS A 177 -19.25 -1.95 -16.70
CA LYS A 177 -19.75 -3.26 -17.16
C LYS A 177 -18.70 -4.37 -17.09
N ILE A 178 -17.44 -4.03 -17.33
CA ILE A 178 -16.30 -4.98 -17.30
C ILE A 178 -15.83 -5.21 -15.85
N ILE A 179 -15.94 -4.19 -14.99
CA ILE A 179 -15.46 -4.21 -13.60
C ILE A 179 -16.51 -4.78 -12.60
N ASN A 180 -17.80 -4.73 -12.94
CA ASN A 180 -18.83 -5.21 -12.03
C ASN A 180 -18.78 -6.73 -11.77
N PRO A 181 -18.50 -7.60 -12.77
CA PRO A 181 -18.44 -9.06 -12.57
C PRO A 181 -17.23 -9.54 -11.77
N ILE A 182 -16.15 -8.74 -11.69
CA ILE A 182 -14.93 -9.11 -10.97
C ILE A 182 -15.08 -8.88 -9.47
N ASN A 183 -14.31 -9.57 -8.64
CA ASN A 183 -14.32 -9.39 -7.17
C ASN A 183 -13.13 -8.58 -6.65
N ASN A 184 -12.25 -8.09 -7.53
CA ASN A 184 -10.99 -7.43 -7.16
C ASN A 184 -11.21 -6.13 -6.39
N PHE A 185 -10.21 -5.70 -5.62
CA PHE A 185 -10.17 -4.35 -5.06
C PHE A 185 -9.82 -3.32 -6.13
N LEU A 186 -10.42 -2.14 -6.01
CA LEU A 186 -10.24 -1.02 -6.90
C LEU A 186 -9.73 0.19 -6.14
N ARG A 187 -8.81 0.92 -6.75
CA ARG A 187 -8.33 2.20 -6.26
C ARG A 187 -8.47 3.26 -7.34
N VAL A 188 -9.13 4.34 -7.03
CA VAL A 188 -9.27 5.50 -7.91
C VAL A 188 -8.30 6.57 -7.45
N ARG A 189 -7.31 6.86 -8.30
CA ARG A 189 -6.18 7.75 -7.99
C ARG A 189 -6.29 9.04 -8.80
N GLY A 190 -6.29 10.19 -8.14
CA GLY A 190 -6.32 11.50 -8.79
C GLY A 190 -4.94 12.15 -8.87
N TYR A 191 -4.59 12.69 -10.04
CA TYR A 191 -3.36 13.45 -10.28
C TYR A 191 -3.65 14.81 -10.92
N THR A 192 -2.79 15.79 -10.64
CA THR A 192 -2.84 17.14 -11.20
C THR A 192 -1.48 17.56 -11.73
N ASP A 193 -1.45 18.62 -12.54
CA ASP A 193 -0.18 19.25 -12.91
C ASP A 193 0.29 20.20 -11.80
N ASN A 194 1.46 20.81 -12.02
CA ASN A 194 2.04 21.74 -11.06
C ASN A 194 1.47 23.17 -11.12
N ILE A 195 0.48 23.45 -11.99
CA ILE A 195 -0.12 24.79 -12.07
C ILE A 195 -1.00 24.98 -10.84
N PRO A 196 -0.71 25.93 -9.94
CA PRO A 196 -1.49 26.08 -8.72
C PRO A 196 -2.94 26.45 -9.04
N ILE A 197 -3.89 25.66 -8.54
CA ILE A 197 -5.31 26.02 -8.54
C ILE A 197 -5.72 26.66 -7.22
N ARG A 198 -6.46 27.77 -7.32
CA ARG A 198 -7.18 28.40 -6.21
C ARG A 198 -8.47 29.01 -6.75
N ASN A 199 -9.60 28.41 -6.41
CA ASN A 199 -10.92 28.94 -6.75
C ASN A 199 -11.87 28.79 -5.56
N GLU A 200 -13.13 29.18 -5.73
CA GLU A 200 -14.14 29.14 -4.65
C GLU A 200 -14.44 27.73 -4.14
N VAL A 201 -14.10 26.69 -4.91
CA VAL A 201 -14.42 25.29 -4.61
C VAL A 201 -13.20 24.51 -4.08
N PHE A 202 -12.01 24.80 -4.61
CA PHE A 202 -10.77 24.07 -4.33
C PHE A 202 -9.67 25.05 -3.93
N SER A 203 -9.12 24.81 -2.74
CA SER A 203 -8.02 25.59 -2.15
C SER A 203 -6.66 25.15 -2.69
N SER A 204 -6.56 23.90 -3.18
CA SER A 204 -5.30 23.32 -3.66
C SER A 204 -5.50 22.25 -4.73
N ASN A 205 -4.40 21.96 -5.44
CA ASN A 205 -4.31 20.86 -6.40
C ASN A 205 -4.52 19.48 -5.76
N TRP A 206 -4.23 19.35 -4.47
CA TRP A 206 -4.47 18.12 -3.72
C TRP A 206 -5.97 17.87 -3.55
N GLU A 207 -6.73 18.89 -3.11
CA GLU A 207 -8.18 18.82 -2.98
C GLU A 207 -8.86 18.53 -4.33
N LEU A 208 -8.44 19.21 -5.40
CA LEU A 208 -8.96 18.95 -6.75
C LEU A 208 -8.74 17.50 -7.18
N SER A 209 -7.56 16.93 -6.86
CA SER A 209 -7.24 15.55 -7.23
C SER A 209 -8.13 14.54 -6.51
N VAL A 210 -8.36 14.72 -5.21
CA VAL A 210 -9.25 13.88 -4.40
C VAL A 210 -10.69 14.02 -4.87
N ALA A 211 -11.14 15.24 -5.14
CA ALA A 211 -12.50 15.51 -5.62
C ALA A 211 -12.77 14.83 -6.97
N ARG A 212 -11.82 14.90 -7.91
CA ARG A 212 -11.94 14.20 -9.21
C ARG A 212 -12.01 12.69 -9.04
N ALA A 213 -11.15 12.11 -8.21
CA ALA A 213 -11.17 10.69 -7.93
C ALA A 213 -12.50 10.26 -7.26
N THR A 214 -13.04 11.11 -6.38
CA THR A 214 -14.35 10.90 -5.75
C THR A 214 -15.48 10.91 -6.78
N SER A 215 -15.46 11.85 -7.73
CA SER A 215 -16.44 11.89 -8.82
C SER A 215 -16.41 10.64 -9.68
N VAL A 216 -15.22 10.14 -10.03
CA VAL A 216 -15.09 8.87 -10.79
C VAL A 216 -15.63 7.70 -9.97
N LEU A 217 -15.28 7.59 -8.68
CA LEU A 217 -15.79 6.53 -7.81
C LEU A 217 -17.32 6.52 -7.77
N ARG A 218 -17.95 7.69 -7.58
CA ARG A 218 -19.41 7.82 -7.55
C ARG A 218 -20.06 7.36 -8.85
N LEU A 219 -19.45 7.68 -10.00
CA LEU A 219 -19.97 7.23 -11.30
C LEU A 219 -19.86 5.71 -11.49
N LEU A 220 -18.80 5.09 -10.95
CA LEU A 220 -18.67 3.63 -10.95
C LEU A 220 -19.69 2.98 -10.01
N GLU A 221 -19.94 3.58 -8.84
CA GLU A 221 -21.00 3.16 -7.91
C GLU A 221 -22.39 3.26 -8.55
N GLU A 222 -22.71 4.38 -9.21
CA GLU A 222 -23.94 4.55 -10.01
C GLU A 222 -24.07 3.51 -11.13
N SER A 223 -22.94 3.01 -11.65
CA SER A 223 -22.88 1.97 -12.66
C SER A 223 -22.98 0.55 -12.08
N GLY A 224 -23.10 0.39 -10.76
CA GLY A 224 -23.28 -0.88 -10.07
C GLY A 224 -22.02 -1.48 -9.44
N THR A 225 -20.89 -0.74 -9.40
CA THR A 225 -19.68 -1.23 -8.74
C THR A 225 -19.83 -1.15 -7.21
N PRO A 226 -19.67 -2.26 -6.46
CA PRO A 226 -19.81 -2.25 -5.01
C PRO A 226 -18.76 -1.38 -4.30
N SER A 227 -19.24 -0.42 -3.51
CA SER A 227 -18.42 0.62 -2.86
C SER A 227 -17.41 0.06 -1.85
N HIS A 228 -17.73 -1.05 -1.19
CA HIS A 228 -16.83 -1.72 -0.24
C HIS A 228 -15.54 -2.29 -0.88
N ARG A 229 -15.49 -2.39 -2.21
CA ARG A 229 -14.30 -2.84 -2.95
C ARG A 229 -13.44 -1.68 -3.44
N MET A 230 -13.93 -0.44 -3.32
CA MET A 230 -13.32 0.75 -3.88
C MET A 230 -12.66 1.62 -2.80
N ALA A 231 -11.54 2.23 -3.13
CA ALA A 231 -10.89 3.26 -2.33
C ALA A 231 -10.44 4.43 -3.21
N ILE A 232 -10.28 5.61 -2.61
CA ILE A 232 -9.81 6.82 -3.29
C ILE A 232 -8.42 7.18 -2.77
N GLU A 233 -7.54 7.60 -3.66
CA GLU A 233 -6.22 8.15 -3.34
C GLU A 233 -6.03 9.48 -4.09
N GLY A 234 -5.56 10.52 -3.40
CA GLY A 234 -5.26 11.82 -3.99
C GLY A 234 -3.76 12.11 -3.93
N PHE A 235 -3.12 12.19 -5.09
CA PHE A 235 -1.68 12.45 -5.18
C PHE A 235 -1.36 13.93 -5.48
N GLY A 236 -2.35 14.70 -5.95
CA GLY A 236 -2.14 16.08 -6.39
C GLY A 236 -1.04 16.19 -7.44
N GLN A 237 -0.17 17.19 -7.27
CA GLN A 237 0.95 17.49 -8.17
C GLN A 237 2.26 16.78 -7.79
N TYR A 238 2.27 16.00 -6.71
CA TYR A 238 3.49 15.48 -6.09
C TYR A 238 4.03 14.20 -6.73
N TYR A 239 3.28 13.61 -7.66
CA TYR A 239 3.65 12.39 -8.38
C TYR A 239 3.50 12.58 -9.90
N PRO A 240 4.33 13.44 -10.53
CA PRO A 240 4.28 13.63 -11.97
C PRO A 240 4.86 12.43 -12.72
N SER A 241 4.20 12.01 -13.81
CA SER A 241 4.72 10.99 -14.73
C SER A 241 5.53 11.57 -15.90
N ALA A 242 5.34 12.84 -16.20
CA ALA A 242 5.98 13.56 -17.29
C ALA A 242 6.48 14.94 -16.82
N ASP A 243 7.32 15.58 -17.63
CA ASP A 243 7.87 16.89 -17.30
C ASP A 243 6.78 17.98 -17.29
N ASN A 244 6.67 18.69 -16.18
CA ASN A 244 5.72 19.79 -15.99
C ASN A 244 6.12 21.08 -16.73
N SER A 245 7.34 21.18 -17.28
CA SER A 245 7.78 22.34 -18.04
C SER A 245 6.98 22.52 -19.34
N THR A 246 6.60 21.41 -19.99
CA THR A 246 5.89 21.42 -21.28
C THR A 246 4.37 21.33 -21.12
N ALA A 247 3.61 21.95 -22.03
CA ALA A 247 2.16 21.85 -22.03
C ALA A 247 1.66 20.40 -22.21
N SER A 248 2.38 19.63 -23.04
CA SER A 248 2.09 18.22 -23.28
C SER A 248 2.33 17.37 -22.01
N GLY A 249 3.47 17.54 -21.35
CA GLY A 249 3.76 16.79 -20.12
C GLY A 249 2.82 17.15 -18.96
N ARG A 250 2.40 18.43 -18.84
CA ARG A 250 1.32 18.80 -17.91
C ARG A 250 0.00 18.11 -18.24
N ALA A 251 -0.36 18.01 -19.51
CA ALA A 251 -1.58 17.31 -19.93
C ALA A 251 -1.55 15.82 -19.59
N GLU A 252 -0.37 15.19 -19.63
CA GLU A 252 -0.16 13.80 -19.22
C GLU A 252 -0.22 13.63 -17.69
N ASN A 253 0.27 14.61 -16.92
CA ASN A 253 0.18 14.60 -15.46
C ASN A 253 -1.25 14.82 -14.93
N ARG A 254 -2.09 15.54 -15.69
CA ARG A 254 -3.52 15.68 -15.39
C ARG A 254 -4.27 14.40 -15.79
N LYS A 255 -4.27 13.40 -14.91
CA LYS A 255 -4.93 12.11 -15.15
C LYS A 255 -5.67 11.59 -13.93
N VAL A 256 -6.66 10.74 -14.19
CA VAL A 256 -7.28 9.88 -13.18
C VAL A 256 -6.94 8.46 -13.54
N VAL A 257 -6.53 7.69 -12.55
CA VAL A 257 -6.09 6.32 -12.73
C VAL A 257 -6.99 5.39 -11.95
N ILE A 258 -7.53 4.37 -12.62
CA ILE A 258 -8.29 3.29 -11.99
C ILE A 258 -7.35 2.10 -11.92
N ALA A 259 -6.94 1.73 -10.71
CA ALA A 259 -6.05 0.62 -10.44
C ALA A 259 -6.84 -0.56 -9.87
N ILE A 260 -6.85 -1.68 -10.60
CA ILE A 260 -7.51 -2.94 -10.24
C ILE A 260 -6.44 -3.85 -9.65
N SER A 261 -6.58 -4.25 -8.39
CA SER A 261 -5.59 -5.10 -7.74
C SER A 261 -5.70 -6.55 -8.19
N ARG A 262 -4.64 -7.34 -8.05
CA ARG A 262 -4.68 -8.81 -8.17
C ARG A 262 -5.51 -9.51 -7.09
N TYR A 263 -5.88 -8.80 -6.02
CA TYR A 263 -6.53 -9.38 -4.85
C TYR A 263 -8.04 -9.14 -4.87
N GLY A 264 -8.81 -10.16 -4.51
CA GLY A 264 -10.26 -10.14 -4.43
C GLY A 264 -10.75 -9.72 -3.05
N TYR A 265 -11.85 -8.98 -3.02
CA TYR A 265 -12.69 -8.86 -1.84
C TYR A 265 -13.43 -10.18 -1.63
N ARG A 266 -13.30 -10.73 -0.42
CA ARG A 266 -14.13 -11.82 0.09
C ARG A 266 -14.74 -11.31 1.38
N PRO A 267 -16.08 -11.24 1.49
CA PRO A 267 -16.69 -10.91 2.77
C PRO A 267 -16.23 -11.95 3.80
N GLU A 268 -15.76 -11.48 4.94
CA GLU A 268 -15.45 -12.33 6.08
C GLU A 268 -16.78 -12.98 6.51
N GLN A 269 -16.96 -14.24 6.13
CA GLN A 269 -18.10 -15.02 6.58
C GLN A 269 -17.81 -15.34 8.05
N LEU A 270 -18.44 -14.59 8.96
CA LEU A 270 -18.55 -15.00 10.36
C LEU A 270 -19.19 -16.40 10.34
N SER A 271 -18.38 -17.42 10.58
CA SER A 271 -18.88 -18.79 10.65
C SER A 271 -19.79 -18.89 11.88
N PRO A 272 -20.99 -19.49 11.78
CA PRO A 272 -21.87 -19.70 12.94
C PRO A 272 -21.19 -20.44 14.09
N GLU A 273 -20.16 -21.24 13.79
CA GLU A 273 -19.34 -21.96 14.77
C GLU A 273 -18.47 -21.02 15.62
N ALA A 274 -17.98 -19.91 15.05
CA ALA A 274 -17.21 -18.90 15.78
C ALA A 274 -18.11 -18.10 16.72
N ASP A 275 -19.33 -17.77 16.28
CA ASP A 275 -20.32 -17.10 17.12
C ASP A 275 -20.76 -18.02 18.28
N ALA A 276 -21.00 -19.31 18.02
CA ALA A 276 -21.35 -20.28 19.05
C ALA A 276 -20.21 -20.52 20.07
N ALA A 277 -18.95 -20.58 19.61
CA ALA A 277 -17.79 -20.71 20.49
C ALA A 277 -17.57 -19.45 21.34
N LEU A 278 -17.70 -18.26 20.74
CA LEU A 278 -17.63 -16.98 21.44
C LEU A 278 -18.76 -16.86 22.47
N GLU A 279 -19.99 -17.25 22.13
CA GLU A 279 -21.12 -17.29 23.06
C GLU A 279 -20.86 -18.25 24.23
N GLN A 280 -20.27 -19.42 23.99
CA GLN A 280 -19.90 -20.37 25.03
C GLN A 280 -18.82 -19.82 25.97
N GLN A 281 -17.79 -19.16 25.42
CA GLN A 281 -16.75 -18.50 26.22
C GLN A 281 -17.31 -17.33 27.04
N LEU A 282 -18.20 -16.50 26.46
CA LEU A 282 -18.86 -15.42 27.18
C LEU A 282 -19.74 -15.93 28.33
N ARG A 283 -20.45 -17.05 28.13
CA ARG A 283 -21.23 -17.70 29.21
C ARG A 283 -20.33 -18.23 30.34
N GLN A 284 -19.15 -18.76 30.03
CA GLN A 284 -18.20 -19.22 31.06
C GLN A 284 -17.67 -18.04 31.89
N VAL A 285 -17.26 -16.94 31.26
CA VAL A 285 -16.80 -15.73 31.96
C VAL A 285 -17.91 -15.12 32.84
N THR A 286 -19.16 -15.14 32.38
CA THR A 286 -20.33 -14.66 33.14
C THR A 286 -20.61 -15.50 34.40
N GLN A 287 -20.23 -16.78 34.39
CA GLN A 287 -20.45 -17.69 35.53
C GLN A 287 -19.37 -17.58 36.61
N GLU A 288 -18.15 -17.16 36.28
CA GLU A 288 -17.05 -17.08 37.24
C GLU A 288 -17.14 -15.84 38.16
N ASP A 289 -17.62 -14.70 37.66
CA ASP A 289 -17.56 -13.43 38.41
C ASP A 289 -18.89 -12.99 39.05
N GLY A 290 -20.01 -13.65 38.71
CA GLY A 290 -21.35 -13.48 39.31
C GLY A 290 -21.97 -12.07 39.32
N SER A 291 -21.23 -11.05 38.90
CA SER A 291 -21.52 -9.63 39.05
C SER A 291 -21.63 -8.90 37.71
N ILE A 292 -21.21 -9.53 36.61
CA ILE A 292 -21.20 -8.97 35.26
C ILE A 292 -22.07 -9.84 34.37
N GLN A 293 -23.18 -9.29 33.85
CA GLN A 293 -24.03 -9.93 32.85
C GLN A 293 -23.74 -9.35 31.46
N VAL A 294 -23.46 -10.22 30.51
CA VAL A 294 -23.21 -9.88 29.11
C VAL A 294 -24.44 -10.26 28.29
N ILE A 295 -25.17 -9.27 27.76
CA ILE A 295 -26.39 -9.45 26.97
C ILE A 295 -26.05 -9.20 25.50
N ALA A 296 -26.24 -10.21 24.65
CA ALA A 296 -26.14 -10.06 23.20
C ALA A 296 -27.41 -9.39 22.64
N LEU A 297 -27.23 -8.30 21.89
CA LEU A 297 -28.31 -7.57 21.24
C LEU A 297 -28.63 -8.20 19.87
N PRO A 298 -29.87 -8.07 19.35
CA PRO A 298 -30.30 -8.65 18.07
C PRO A 298 -29.50 -8.19 16.82
N GLY A 299 -28.65 -7.17 16.95
CA GLY A 299 -27.80 -6.64 15.89
C GLY A 299 -26.31 -7.00 16.00
N GLY A 300 -25.95 -7.99 16.81
CA GLY A 300 -24.54 -8.40 17.02
C GLY A 300 -23.76 -7.48 17.96
N GLY A 301 -24.42 -6.51 18.59
CA GLY A 301 -23.83 -5.68 19.64
C GLY A 301 -23.83 -6.41 21.00
N ILE A 302 -22.87 -6.11 21.86
CA ILE A 302 -22.78 -6.68 23.20
C ILE A 302 -23.03 -5.59 24.23
N ARG A 303 -23.94 -5.82 25.18
CA ARG A 303 -24.18 -4.95 26.34
C ARG A 303 -23.66 -5.62 27.61
N ILE A 304 -22.68 -5.01 28.25
CA ILE A 304 -22.11 -5.47 29.53
C ILE A 304 -22.76 -4.64 30.64
N THR A 305 -23.45 -5.29 31.59
CA THR A 305 -24.15 -4.62 32.71
C THR A 305 -23.94 -5.39 34.01
N THR A 306 -23.80 -4.67 35.12
CA THR A 306 -23.74 -5.25 36.48
C THR A 306 -25.10 -5.19 37.21
N ARG A 307 -26.12 -4.62 36.55
CA ARG A 307 -27.47 -4.46 37.12
C ARG A 307 -28.32 -5.70 36.83
N GLN A 308 -28.86 -6.33 37.89
CA GLN A 308 -29.92 -7.35 37.79
C GLN A 308 -31.23 -6.70 37.31
N GLU A 309 -31.37 -6.46 36.01
CA GLU A 309 -32.66 -6.08 35.42
C GLU A 309 -33.18 -7.21 34.53
N ASN A 310 -34.48 -7.49 34.69
CA ASN A 310 -35.21 -8.58 34.05
C ASN A 310 -35.13 -8.48 32.51
N PRO A 311 -34.65 -9.53 31.80
CA PRO A 311 -34.37 -9.48 30.36
C PRO A 311 -35.59 -9.25 29.44
N ASP A 312 -36.82 -9.30 29.95
CA ASP A 312 -38.06 -9.17 29.15
C ASP A 312 -38.77 -7.79 29.26
N ALA A 313 -38.18 -6.80 29.93
CA ALA A 313 -38.81 -5.49 30.05
C ALA A 313 -38.59 -4.61 28.80
N VAL A 314 -39.56 -4.63 27.89
CA VAL A 314 -39.66 -3.63 26.79
C VAL A 314 -39.74 -2.23 27.41
N PRO A 315 -38.92 -1.25 26.98
CA PRO A 315 -39.05 0.12 27.46
C PRO A 315 -40.40 0.66 27.01
N GLN A 316 -41.30 0.93 27.95
CA GLN A 316 -42.52 1.70 27.65
C GLN A 316 -42.11 3.09 27.18
N GLY A 317 -42.72 3.51 26.07
CA GLY A 317 -42.34 4.68 25.29
C GLY A 317 -42.22 5.96 26.10
N GLN A 318 -41.23 6.76 25.72
CA GLN A 318 -41.26 8.19 25.95
C GLN A 318 -41.83 8.84 24.69
N ASP A 319 -43.08 9.30 24.79
CA ASP A 319 -43.69 10.19 23.81
C ASP A 319 -42.93 11.51 23.72
N PRO A 320 -42.88 12.14 22.53
CA PRO A 320 -42.15 13.38 22.30
C PRO A 320 -42.87 14.58 22.91
N LYS A 321 -42.10 15.52 23.46
CA LYS A 321 -42.49 16.92 23.63
C LYS A 321 -41.69 17.78 22.67
#